data_AF-A0A1I8GHF8-F1
#
_entry.id   AF-A0A1I8GHF8-F1
#
_cell.length_a   1.000
_cell.length_b   1.000
_cell.length_c   1.000
_cell.angle_alpha   90.00
_cell.angle_beta   90.00
_cell.angle_gamma   90.00
#
_symmetry.space_group_name_H-M   'P 1'
#
loop_
_entity.id
_entity.type
_entity.pdbx_description
1 polymer ?
#
loop_
_entity_poly.entity_id
_entity_poly.type
_entity_poly.pdbx_seq_one_letter_code
_entity_poly.pdbx_strand_id
1 'polypeptide(L)'
;NDPGSCANQKLFSLAQPHSLTVPQSFKSVQAVGSELQCSLQCRAQSGVCFGFYWQEASLSCQLFSIAAFFSNSLWQPSDKPVDVFTKSFDSPTESVLTIRNCSQISTLGQYFCGLAIDGNKNQHFSHDSCTHTNEGDFHWWQADLAQQSRITAVRIFNRLDCCAERLNNFTLLVDDVECASVDADPSFSIKTVSCVGYGSRVRLVSRLHGLVFSLCEVEVLGFTPVYSLAISFVVLNAPTESVLTIRNCSQISTLGQYFCGLAIDGNKNQNFYGGSCTHTDGGDFQWWQADLAQQSRITAVRIFNRQDCCAERLNSFTLLVDDIECARVDVAQSFSIKTVSCLGYGSRVRLINRLNTYVSLCEVEVLGFTASALP
;
A
#
# COMPACT_ATOMS: atom_id res chain seq x y z
N ASN A 1 -22.54 -10.50 1.84
CA ASN A 1 -22.92 -9.09 2.09
C ASN A 1 -22.10 -8.51 3.21
N ASP A 2 -20.80 -8.33 2.97
CA ASP A 2 -19.93 -7.52 3.83
C ASP A 2 -19.44 -6.34 2.98
N PRO A 3 -19.89 -5.10 3.20
CA PRO A 3 -19.59 -3.96 2.32
C PRO A 3 -18.16 -3.40 2.49
N GLY A 4 -17.34 -3.95 3.41
CA GLY A 4 -16.06 -3.33 3.79
C GLY A 4 -14.79 -3.96 3.20
N SER A 5 -14.87 -5.09 2.52
CA SER A 5 -13.69 -5.96 2.30
C SER A 5 -12.84 -5.63 1.05
N CYS A 6 -13.44 -5.25 -0.09
CA CYS A 6 -12.66 -5.16 -1.35
C CYS A 6 -12.11 -3.77 -1.70
N ALA A 7 -12.62 -2.68 -1.10
CA ALA A 7 -12.16 -1.32 -1.42
C ALA A 7 -10.92 -0.89 -0.61
N ASN A 8 -10.70 -1.47 0.57
CA ASN A 8 -9.65 -1.07 1.50
C ASN A 8 -8.27 -1.69 1.19
N GLN A 9 -8.23 -2.79 0.41
CA GLN A 9 -7.00 -3.50 0.02
C GLN A 9 -6.16 -2.81 -1.06
N LYS A 10 -6.61 -1.70 -1.65
CA LYS A 10 -5.86 -1.00 -2.73
C LYS A 10 -4.97 0.14 -2.24
N LEU A 11 -5.11 0.61 -0.99
CA LEU A 11 -4.36 1.79 -0.51
C LEU A 11 -2.92 1.45 -0.10
N PHE A 12 -2.64 0.20 0.28
CA PHE A 12 -1.32 -0.26 0.67
C PHE A 12 -0.93 -1.51 -0.13
N SER A 13 0.34 -1.60 -0.50
CA SER A 13 0.97 -2.71 -1.20
C SER A 13 2.05 -3.31 -0.31
N LEU A 14 2.24 -4.63 -0.42
CA LEU A 14 3.38 -5.31 0.19
C LEU A 14 4.65 -4.82 -0.49
N ALA A 15 5.53 -4.16 0.27
CA ALA A 15 6.77 -3.57 -0.23
C ALA A 15 7.98 -4.48 0.01
N GLN A 16 8.02 -5.18 1.15
CA GLN A 16 9.05 -6.17 1.46
C GLN A 16 8.38 -7.37 2.15
N PRO A 17 8.21 -8.52 1.46
CA PRO A 17 7.74 -9.75 2.07
C PRO A 17 8.84 -10.36 2.97
N HIS A 18 8.46 -10.87 4.14
CA HIS A 18 9.35 -11.62 5.05
C HIS A 18 10.68 -10.91 5.34
N SER A 19 10.64 -9.59 5.48
CA SER A 19 11.84 -8.78 5.63
C SER A 19 12.53 -9.06 6.96
N LEU A 20 13.86 -9.27 6.92
CA LEU A 20 14.72 -9.36 8.11
C LEU A 20 15.20 -7.98 8.58
N THR A 21 14.78 -6.93 7.89
CA THR A 21 14.98 -5.54 8.30
C THR A 21 13.64 -4.82 8.26
N VAL A 22 13.43 -3.90 9.20
CA VAL A 22 12.22 -3.09 9.28
C VAL A 22 12.55 -1.61 9.23
N PRO A 23 11.69 -0.79 8.63
CA PRO A 23 11.82 0.65 8.74
C PRO A 23 11.64 1.10 10.20
N GLN A 24 12.39 2.12 10.60
CA GLN A 24 12.26 2.74 11.91
C GLN A 24 10.84 3.29 12.07
N SER A 25 10.15 2.82 13.11
CA SER A 25 8.79 3.24 13.42
C SER A 25 8.79 4.61 14.07
N PHE A 26 7.89 5.51 13.66
CA PHE A 26 7.62 6.74 14.42
C PHE A 26 6.53 6.52 15.47
N LYS A 27 5.72 5.46 15.33
CA LYS A 27 4.63 5.15 16.26
C LYS A 27 4.39 3.66 16.32
N SER A 28 4.38 3.12 17.53
CA SER A 28 3.84 1.80 17.83
C SER A 28 2.40 1.94 18.28
N VAL A 29 1.50 1.14 17.70
CA VAL A 29 0.09 1.05 18.06
C VAL A 29 -0.17 -0.34 18.62
N GLN A 30 -0.43 -0.41 19.93
CA GLN A 30 -0.72 -1.67 20.63
C GLN A 30 -2.16 -2.13 20.39
N ALA A 31 -2.40 -3.45 20.49
CA ALA A 31 -3.72 -4.08 20.47
C ALA A 31 -4.48 -4.04 19.12
N VAL A 32 -3.74 -4.09 18.01
CA VAL A 32 -4.31 -4.02 16.67
C VAL A 32 -4.44 -5.43 16.10
N GLY A 33 -5.55 -6.13 16.28
CA GLY A 33 -5.68 -7.58 16.02
C GLY A 33 -5.51 -8.11 14.59
N SER A 34 -5.06 -7.28 13.62
CA SER A 34 -4.75 -7.71 12.25
C SER A 34 -3.99 -6.64 11.45
N GLU A 35 -3.36 -7.06 10.34
CA GLU A 35 -2.80 -6.20 9.29
C GLU A 35 -3.83 -5.15 8.81
N LEU A 36 -5.08 -5.57 8.59
CA LEU A 36 -6.17 -4.68 8.18
C LEU A 36 -6.39 -3.55 9.19
N GLN A 37 -6.42 -3.86 10.48
CA GLN A 37 -6.55 -2.83 11.52
C GLN A 37 -5.32 -1.91 11.55
N CYS A 38 -4.13 -2.44 11.27
CA CYS A 38 -2.90 -1.64 11.20
C CYS A 38 -2.94 -0.65 10.01
N SER A 39 -3.46 -1.09 8.87
CA SER A 39 -3.69 -0.21 7.70
C SER A 39 -4.65 0.94 8.00
N LEU A 40 -5.70 0.68 8.79
CA LEU A 40 -6.67 1.71 9.20
C LEU A 40 -6.02 2.74 10.14
N GLN A 41 -5.14 2.30 11.04
CA GLN A 41 -4.37 3.19 11.90
C GLN A 41 -3.41 4.06 11.09
N CYS A 42 -2.70 3.48 10.12
CA CYS A 42 -1.83 4.23 9.22
C CYS A 42 -2.63 5.26 8.41
N ARG A 43 -3.80 4.87 7.89
CA ARG A 43 -4.72 5.80 7.20
C ARG A 43 -5.16 6.96 8.08
N ALA A 44 -5.44 6.72 9.36
CA ALA A 44 -5.86 7.76 10.30
C ALA A 44 -4.73 8.78 10.60
N GLN A 45 -3.46 8.39 10.43
CA GLN A 45 -2.30 9.26 10.59
C GLN A 45 -1.95 9.99 9.28
N SER A 46 -2.88 10.82 8.83
CA SER A 46 -2.76 11.66 7.63
C SER A 46 -1.45 12.47 7.63
N GLY A 47 -0.67 12.40 6.55
CA GLY A 47 0.51 13.24 6.31
C GLY A 47 1.82 12.72 6.91
N VAL A 48 1.77 11.68 7.74
CA VAL A 48 2.96 11.14 8.42
C VAL A 48 3.15 9.65 8.11
N CYS A 49 2.05 8.89 8.09
CA CYS A 49 2.15 7.45 7.85
C CYS A 49 2.24 7.14 6.36
N PHE A 50 3.39 6.62 5.95
CA PHE A 50 3.65 6.12 4.61
C PHE A 50 3.42 4.61 4.52
N GLY A 51 3.63 3.90 5.61
CA GLY A 51 3.49 2.46 5.64
C GLY A 51 3.48 1.93 7.06
N PHE A 52 3.29 0.62 7.15
CA PHE A 52 3.27 -0.09 8.40
C PHE A 52 3.84 -1.50 8.27
N TYR A 53 4.23 -2.09 9.38
CA TYR A 53 4.51 -3.52 9.48
C TYR A 53 3.91 -4.06 10.77
N TRP A 54 3.59 -5.34 10.77
CA TRP A 54 3.00 -6.04 11.90
C TRP A 54 4.06 -6.84 12.64
N GLN A 55 4.16 -6.65 13.95
CA GLN A 55 5.01 -7.48 14.81
C GLN A 55 4.14 -8.45 15.59
N GLU A 56 4.09 -9.71 15.13
CA GLU A 56 3.28 -10.76 15.76
C GLU A 56 3.65 -11.03 17.21
N ALA A 57 4.96 -11.04 17.53
CA ALA A 57 5.45 -11.35 18.86
C ALA A 57 4.98 -10.35 19.93
N SER A 58 4.80 -9.08 19.54
CA SER A 58 4.38 -8.00 20.43
C SER A 58 2.91 -7.59 20.20
N LEU A 59 2.20 -8.26 19.29
CA LEU A 59 0.86 -7.89 18.82
C LEU A 59 0.75 -6.39 18.56
N SER A 60 1.79 -5.83 17.92
CA SER A 60 1.91 -4.39 17.72
C SER A 60 2.02 -4.03 16.25
N CYS A 61 1.33 -2.96 15.90
CA CYS A 61 1.36 -2.32 14.60
C CYS A 61 2.39 -1.21 14.64
N GLN A 62 3.38 -1.26 13.75
CA GLN A 62 4.45 -0.26 13.69
C GLN A 62 4.25 0.61 12.46
N LEU A 63 4.01 1.90 12.70
CA LEU A 63 3.80 2.89 11.64
C LEU A 63 5.11 3.62 11.35
N PHE A 64 5.42 3.79 10.06
CA PHE A 64 6.63 4.48 9.62
C PHE A 64 6.31 5.55 8.56
N SER A 65 7.19 6.55 8.49
CA SER A 65 7.11 7.62 7.51
C SER A 65 7.90 7.25 6.26
N ILE A 66 7.71 8.03 5.20
CA ILE A 66 8.38 7.75 3.92
C ILE A 66 9.91 7.86 4.02
N ALA A 67 10.42 8.57 5.02
CA ALA A 67 11.85 8.76 5.25
C ALA A 67 12.64 7.44 5.27
N ALA A 68 12.06 6.37 5.84
CA ALA A 68 12.73 5.08 5.92
C ALA A 68 13.10 4.52 4.54
N PHE A 69 12.29 4.75 3.50
CA PHE A 69 12.55 4.24 2.16
C PHE A 69 13.60 5.03 1.37
N PHE A 70 14.03 6.19 1.89
CA PHE A 70 15.06 7.02 1.27
C PHE A 70 16.37 7.07 2.07
N SER A 71 16.40 6.41 3.21
CA SER A 71 17.58 6.32 4.06
C SER A 71 17.70 4.91 4.61
N ASN A 72 18.61 4.12 4.04
CA ASN A 72 18.88 2.75 4.49
C ASN A 72 19.34 2.69 5.95
N SER A 73 19.90 3.78 6.51
CA SER A 73 20.25 3.85 7.93
C SER A 73 19.04 3.90 8.87
N LEU A 74 17.84 4.18 8.34
CA LEU A 74 16.59 4.09 9.07
C LEU A 74 15.97 2.68 9.01
N TRP A 75 16.65 1.70 8.41
CA TRP A 75 16.25 0.30 8.49
C TRP A 75 17.06 -0.39 9.57
N GLN A 76 16.36 -1.11 10.45
CA GLN A 76 16.94 -1.82 11.57
C GLN A 76 16.68 -3.33 11.43
N PRO A 77 17.57 -4.20 11.95
CA PRO A 77 17.33 -5.64 11.96
C PRO A 77 16.03 -5.99 12.69
N SER A 78 15.36 -7.03 12.20
CA SER A 78 14.22 -7.66 12.85
C SER A 78 14.58 -9.08 13.24
N ASP A 79 14.29 -9.46 14.49
CA ASP A 79 14.58 -10.80 15.01
C ASP A 79 13.75 -11.89 14.31
N LYS A 80 12.64 -11.50 13.67
CA LYS A 80 11.76 -12.37 12.89
C LYS A 80 11.43 -11.74 11.53
N PRO A 81 11.20 -12.56 10.49
CA PRO A 81 10.69 -12.08 9.22
C PRO A 81 9.34 -11.37 9.43
N VAL A 82 9.18 -10.20 8.82
CA VAL A 82 7.96 -9.40 8.90
C VAL A 82 7.63 -8.76 7.55
N ASP A 83 6.35 -8.73 7.24
CA ASP A 83 5.84 -8.10 6.03
C ASP A 83 5.74 -6.58 6.23
N VAL A 84 6.36 -5.83 5.32
CA VAL A 84 6.36 -4.36 5.31
C VAL A 84 5.42 -3.87 4.22
N PHE A 85 4.43 -3.07 4.59
CA PHE A 85 3.42 -2.50 3.69
C PHE A 85 3.63 -1.01 3.53
N THR A 86 3.52 -0.50 2.30
CA THR A 86 3.59 0.94 1.97
C THR A 86 2.36 1.36 1.21
N LYS A 87 2.05 2.65 1.20
CA LYS A 87 0.96 3.14 0.34
C LYS A 87 1.22 2.79 -1.14
N SER A 88 0.16 2.45 -1.87
CA SER A 88 0.19 2.17 -3.30
C SER A 88 0.13 3.48 -4.11
N PHE A 89 0.92 3.57 -5.18
CA PHE A 89 0.92 4.71 -6.11
C PHE A 89 0.80 4.18 -7.55
N ASP A 90 -0.17 4.68 -8.33
CA ASP A 90 -0.52 4.10 -9.65
C ASP A 90 0.38 4.56 -10.81
N SER A 91 1.18 5.62 -10.66
CA SER A 91 1.85 6.20 -11.83
C SER A 91 3.26 5.65 -12.02
N PRO A 92 3.59 4.99 -13.14
CA PRO A 92 4.97 4.71 -13.52
C PRO A 92 5.72 6.00 -13.93
N THR A 93 5.01 7.13 -14.06
CA THR A 93 5.57 8.41 -14.49
C THR A 93 5.32 9.51 -13.47
N GLU A 94 6.40 10.18 -13.08
CA GLU A 94 6.36 11.42 -12.33
C GLU A 94 5.60 12.50 -13.12
N SER A 95 4.83 13.34 -12.42
CA SER A 95 4.03 14.40 -13.02
C SER A 95 4.06 15.67 -12.17
N VAL A 96 3.64 16.80 -12.76
CA VAL A 96 3.33 18.02 -12.00
C VAL A 96 2.00 17.81 -11.27
N LEU A 97 2.05 17.81 -9.95
CA LEU A 97 0.91 17.57 -9.08
C LEU A 97 -0.05 18.78 -9.09
N THR A 98 -1.34 18.49 -9.07
CA THR A 98 -2.37 19.54 -9.02
C THR A 98 -2.39 20.22 -7.66
N ILE A 99 -2.14 21.54 -7.66
CA ILE A 99 -2.30 22.43 -6.51
C ILE A 99 -3.74 22.96 -6.55
N ARG A 100 -4.52 22.73 -5.47
CA ARG A 100 -5.91 23.20 -5.37
C ARG A 100 -6.04 24.58 -4.78
N ASN A 101 -5.13 24.93 -3.90
CA ASN A 101 -5.13 26.21 -3.21
C ASN A 101 -3.70 26.61 -2.85
N CYS A 102 -3.51 27.87 -2.50
CA CYS A 102 -2.26 28.37 -1.98
C CYS A 102 -2.51 29.37 -0.86
N SER A 103 -1.45 29.66 -0.13
CA SER A 103 -1.39 30.79 0.79
C SER A 103 0.03 31.35 0.86
N GLN A 104 0.16 32.59 1.28
CA GLN A 104 1.45 33.21 1.59
C GLN A 104 1.30 34.05 2.85
N ILE A 105 2.41 34.32 3.54
CA ILE A 105 2.35 34.96 4.87
C ILE A 105 1.62 36.32 4.86
N SER A 106 1.80 37.08 3.78
CA SER A 106 1.22 38.40 3.57
C SER A 106 1.21 38.67 2.06
N THR A 107 0.34 39.57 1.60
CA THR A 107 0.18 39.89 0.18
C THR A 107 0.38 41.39 -0.04
N LEU A 108 1.26 41.75 -0.97
CA LEU A 108 1.39 43.12 -1.46
C LEU A 108 0.39 43.36 -2.58
N GLY A 109 -0.63 44.19 -2.34
CA GLY A 109 -1.60 44.58 -3.35
C GLY A 109 -2.25 43.38 -4.07
N GLN A 110 -2.04 43.30 -5.39
CA GLN A 110 -2.60 42.27 -6.26
C GLN A 110 -1.69 41.03 -6.45
N TYR A 111 -0.53 40.97 -5.80
CA TYR A 111 0.47 39.91 -6.01
C TYR A 111 0.24 38.68 -5.11
N PHE A 112 -0.97 38.13 -5.17
CA PHE A 112 -1.44 37.01 -4.34
C PHE A 112 -0.80 35.67 -4.75
N CYS A 113 -0.85 34.68 -3.84
CA CYS A 113 -0.13 33.41 -3.97
C CYS A 113 -0.41 32.62 -5.26
N GLY A 114 -1.60 32.83 -5.85
CA GLY A 114 -2.08 32.13 -7.03
C GLY A 114 -1.26 32.42 -8.28
N LEU A 115 -0.55 33.55 -8.32
CA LEU A 115 0.35 33.90 -9.42
C LEU A 115 1.55 32.96 -9.53
N ALA A 116 1.88 32.19 -8.49
CA ALA A 116 2.94 31.18 -8.56
C ALA A 116 2.43 29.80 -9.02
N ILE A 117 1.15 29.67 -9.36
CA ILE A 117 0.52 28.40 -9.78
C ILE A 117 -0.46 28.62 -10.93
N ASP A 118 -0.29 29.70 -11.70
CA ASP A 118 -1.19 30.10 -12.78
C ASP A 118 -0.78 29.50 -14.13
N GLY A 119 0.37 28.81 -14.18
CA GLY A 119 0.92 28.19 -15.39
C GLY A 119 1.78 29.13 -16.22
N ASN A 120 1.90 30.41 -15.86
CA ASN A 120 2.67 31.41 -16.57
C ASN A 120 4.07 31.58 -15.97
N LYS A 121 5.06 31.02 -16.67
CA LYS A 121 6.46 30.95 -16.22
C LYS A 121 7.26 32.24 -16.43
N ASN A 122 6.59 33.38 -16.62
CA ASN A 122 7.27 34.64 -16.88
C ASN A 122 7.97 35.16 -15.62
N GLN A 123 9.28 35.37 -15.71
CA GLN A 123 10.12 35.74 -14.56
C GLN A 123 10.33 37.25 -14.41
N HIS A 124 9.62 38.07 -15.19
CA HIS A 124 9.65 39.52 -15.08
C HIS A 124 8.44 40.00 -14.29
N PHE A 125 8.69 40.63 -13.14
CA PHE A 125 7.64 41.06 -12.21
C PHE A 125 6.59 42.00 -12.84
N SER A 126 6.99 42.83 -13.81
CA SER A 126 6.09 43.73 -14.53
C SER A 126 5.05 43.05 -15.41
N HIS A 127 5.11 41.72 -15.57
CA HIS A 127 4.13 40.93 -16.31
C HIS A 127 3.02 40.35 -15.41
N ASP A 128 2.93 40.80 -14.16
CA ASP A 128 1.86 40.45 -13.20
C ASP A 128 1.67 38.92 -12.99
N SER A 129 2.75 38.16 -13.13
CA SER A 129 2.79 36.68 -13.00
C SER A 129 3.71 36.22 -11.88
N CYS A 130 3.99 37.09 -10.92
CA CYS A 130 4.84 36.76 -9.78
C CYS A 130 4.17 37.19 -8.49
N THR A 131 4.25 36.33 -7.48
CA THR A 131 3.80 36.63 -6.11
C THR A 131 4.69 37.69 -5.45
N HIS A 132 4.16 38.37 -4.44
CA HIS A 132 4.95 39.29 -3.62
C HIS A 132 4.37 39.41 -2.22
N THR A 133 5.20 39.22 -1.20
CA THR A 133 4.82 39.47 0.20
C THR A 133 4.95 40.95 0.57
N ASN A 134 4.25 41.41 1.61
CA ASN A 134 4.59 42.70 2.21
C ASN A 134 5.99 42.63 2.85
N GLU A 135 6.56 43.79 3.19
CA GLU A 135 7.75 43.87 4.03
C GLU A 135 7.52 43.18 5.37
N GLY A 136 8.58 42.58 5.93
CA GLY A 136 8.54 41.85 7.20
C GLY A 136 9.79 41.01 7.41
N ASP A 137 9.91 40.41 8.60
CA ASP A 137 11.12 39.66 8.98
C ASP A 137 11.13 38.20 8.52
N PHE A 138 9.97 37.63 8.25
CA PHE A 138 9.80 36.23 7.88
C PHE A 138 8.84 36.11 6.71
N HIS A 139 9.18 35.24 5.76
CA HIS A 139 8.35 35.04 4.58
C HIS A 139 8.21 33.57 4.23
N TRP A 140 6.99 33.20 3.81
CA TRP A 140 6.69 31.87 3.31
C TRP A 140 5.58 31.92 2.27
N TRP A 141 5.59 30.90 1.42
CA TRP A 141 4.53 30.56 0.47
C TRP A 141 4.20 29.07 0.60
N GLN A 142 2.94 28.70 0.48
CA GLN A 142 2.45 27.33 0.61
C GLN A 142 1.51 26.97 -0.53
N ALA A 143 1.70 25.78 -1.10
CA ALA A 143 0.75 25.08 -1.94
C ALA A 143 0.01 23.99 -1.16
N ASP A 144 -1.30 23.92 -1.34
CA ASP A 144 -2.16 22.83 -0.90
C ASP A 144 -2.50 21.96 -2.12
N LEU A 145 -1.96 20.75 -2.15
CA LEU A 145 -2.22 19.76 -3.19
C LEU A 145 -3.67 19.28 -3.13
N ALA A 146 -4.19 18.83 -4.27
CA ALA A 146 -5.55 18.29 -4.37
C ALA A 146 -5.81 17.11 -3.42
N GLN A 147 -4.75 16.36 -3.12
CA GLN A 147 -4.74 15.19 -2.26
C GLN A 147 -3.31 14.92 -1.80
N GLN A 148 -3.16 14.10 -0.75
CA GLN A 148 -1.84 13.64 -0.32
C GLN A 148 -1.13 12.92 -1.46
N SER A 149 0.13 13.24 -1.69
CA SER A 149 0.91 12.71 -2.80
C SER A 149 2.32 12.38 -2.37
N ARG A 150 2.99 11.48 -3.10
CA ARG A 150 4.43 11.28 -2.95
C ARG A 150 5.12 12.37 -3.75
N ILE A 151 5.79 13.27 -3.05
CA ILE A 151 6.52 14.39 -3.61
C ILE A 151 7.97 13.97 -3.78
N THR A 152 8.57 14.30 -4.92
CA THR A 152 9.96 13.98 -5.26
C THR A 152 10.80 15.24 -5.41
N ALA A 153 10.22 16.30 -5.96
CA ALA A 153 10.91 17.56 -6.18
C ALA A 153 9.93 18.74 -6.25
N VAL A 154 10.48 19.94 -6.09
CA VAL A 154 9.77 21.21 -6.32
C VAL A 154 10.58 22.03 -7.31
N ARG A 155 9.97 22.38 -8.44
CA ARG A 155 10.57 23.23 -9.48
C ARG A 155 10.07 24.66 -9.30
N ILE A 156 11.01 25.58 -9.12
CA ILE A 156 10.75 26.96 -8.74
C ILE A 156 11.29 27.89 -9.81
N PHE A 157 10.45 28.80 -10.29
CA PHE A 157 10.79 29.88 -11.21
C PHE A 157 10.92 31.17 -10.40
N ASN A 158 12.15 31.66 -10.27
CA ASN A 158 12.47 32.86 -9.52
C ASN A 158 12.10 34.13 -10.30
N ARG A 159 12.12 35.29 -9.64
CA ARG A 159 12.11 36.60 -10.30
C ARG A 159 13.50 36.90 -10.91
N LEU A 160 13.55 37.50 -12.10
CA LEU A 160 14.81 37.79 -12.82
C LEU A 160 15.00 39.22 -13.31
N ASP A 161 13.95 40.03 -13.38
CA ASP A 161 14.07 41.45 -13.76
C ASP A 161 14.87 42.26 -12.72
N CYS A 162 14.88 41.83 -11.46
CA CYS A 162 15.81 42.25 -10.42
C CYS A 162 15.77 41.24 -9.27
N CYS A 163 16.68 41.42 -8.31
CA CYS A 163 16.42 40.98 -6.95
C CYS A 163 16.33 39.45 -6.74
N ALA A 164 16.89 38.68 -7.68
CA ALA A 164 16.86 37.22 -7.68
C ALA A 164 17.53 36.63 -6.44
N GLU A 165 18.46 37.37 -5.83
CA GLU A 165 19.16 37.02 -4.59
C GLU A 165 18.26 36.86 -3.37
N ARG A 166 17.05 37.44 -3.39
CA ARG A 166 16.09 37.32 -2.28
C ARG A 166 15.57 35.89 -2.07
N LEU A 167 15.74 35.00 -3.06
CA LEU A 167 15.37 33.59 -2.98
C LEU A 167 16.59 32.67 -2.81
N ASN A 168 17.77 33.21 -2.46
CA ASN A 168 18.99 32.41 -2.38
C ASN A 168 18.98 31.42 -1.23
N ASN A 169 18.26 31.71 -0.15
CA ASN A 169 18.31 30.88 1.05
C ASN A 169 16.90 30.58 1.57
N PHE A 170 16.45 29.33 1.41
CA PHE A 170 15.10 28.89 1.82
C PHE A 170 15.06 27.41 2.16
N THR A 171 14.03 27.02 2.90
CA THR A 171 13.70 25.63 3.26
C THR A 171 12.41 25.20 2.56
N LEU A 172 12.37 23.96 2.09
CA LEU A 172 11.16 23.28 1.64
C LEU A 172 10.65 22.35 2.73
N LEU A 173 9.34 22.40 2.97
CA LEU A 173 8.64 21.50 3.88
C LEU A 173 7.51 20.78 3.17
N VAL A 174 7.32 19.50 3.51
CA VAL A 174 6.15 18.71 3.16
C VAL A 174 5.37 18.40 4.44
N ASP A 175 4.13 18.88 4.53
CA ASP A 175 3.29 18.78 5.74
C ASP A 175 4.04 19.16 7.04
N ASP A 176 4.74 20.30 7.00
CA ASP A 176 5.54 20.86 8.10
C ASP A 176 6.82 20.06 8.47
N VAL A 177 7.19 19.05 7.68
CA VAL A 177 8.47 18.35 7.79
C VAL A 177 9.45 18.88 6.75
N GLU A 178 10.60 19.38 7.19
CA GLU A 178 11.68 19.81 6.29
C GLU A 178 12.15 18.63 5.42
N CYS A 179 12.06 18.82 4.10
CA CYS A 179 12.51 17.84 3.10
C CYS A 179 13.79 18.28 2.38
N ALA A 180 14.07 19.59 2.35
CA ALA A 180 15.25 20.16 1.72
C ALA A 180 15.55 21.55 2.25
N SER A 181 16.83 21.87 2.33
CA SER A 181 17.33 23.22 2.62
C SER A 181 18.20 23.67 1.45
N VAL A 182 17.96 24.88 0.97
CA VAL A 182 18.63 25.44 -0.20
C VAL A 182 19.45 26.66 0.21
N ASP A 183 20.70 26.66 -0.23
CA ASP A 183 21.58 27.80 -0.27
C ASP A 183 22.08 27.93 -1.71
N ALA A 184 21.79 29.05 -2.35
CA ALA A 184 22.05 29.29 -3.76
C ALA A 184 22.84 30.58 -3.91
N ASP A 185 24.12 30.45 -4.25
CA ASP A 185 24.97 31.57 -4.62
C ASP A 185 25.83 31.13 -5.82
N PRO A 186 25.68 31.74 -7.02
CA PRO A 186 24.82 32.88 -7.35
C PRO A 186 23.33 32.54 -7.43
N SER A 187 22.49 33.58 -7.56
CA SER A 187 21.05 33.46 -7.72
C SER A 187 20.66 32.65 -8.98
N PHE A 188 19.49 32.02 -8.95
CA PHE A 188 19.01 31.13 -10.02
C PHE A 188 17.79 31.69 -10.75
N SER A 189 17.66 31.31 -12.03
CA SER A 189 16.44 31.48 -12.82
C SER A 189 15.42 30.38 -12.47
N ILE A 190 15.73 29.12 -12.76
CA ILE A 190 14.87 27.98 -12.47
C ILE A 190 15.68 26.99 -11.63
N LYS A 191 15.10 26.48 -10.54
CA LYS A 191 15.73 25.45 -9.72
C LYS A 191 14.74 24.34 -9.41
N THR A 192 15.09 23.12 -9.79
CA THR A 192 14.40 21.91 -9.34
C THR A 192 15.13 21.39 -8.12
N VAL A 193 14.46 21.42 -6.97
CA VAL A 193 15.01 20.99 -5.70
C VAL A 193 14.42 19.63 -5.36
N SER A 194 15.27 18.61 -5.22
CA SER A 194 14.85 17.32 -4.67
C SER A 194 14.29 17.53 -3.27
N CYS A 195 13.03 17.21 -3.06
CA CYS A 195 12.29 17.36 -1.82
C CYS A 195 11.39 16.15 -1.71
N VAL A 196 11.89 15.13 -1.04
CA VAL A 196 11.22 13.85 -0.98
C VAL A 196 10.35 13.80 0.27
N GLY A 197 9.04 13.65 0.06
CA GLY A 197 8.07 13.67 1.15
C GLY A 197 6.76 13.00 0.77
N TYR A 198 5.92 12.73 1.76
CA TYR A 198 4.56 12.30 1.55
C TYR A 198 3.64 13.24 2.31
N GLY A 199 2.79 13.96 1.58
CA GLY A 199 1.93 14.95 2.20
C GLY A 199 1.05 15.68 1.21
N SER A 200 0.25 16.59 1.73
CA SER A 200 -0.67 17.43 0.95
C SER A 200 -0.29 18.91 0.93
N ARG A 201 0.67 19.35 1.74
CA ARG A 201 1.12 20.74 1.78
C ARG A 201 2.59 20.84 1.45
N VAL A 202 2.97 21.73 0.55
CA VAL A 202 4.36 22.10 0.27
C VAL A 202 4.56 23.55 0.67
N ARG A 203 5.50 23.82 1.57
CA ARG A 203 5.82 25.18 2.00
C ARG A 203 7.26 25.54 1.66
N LEU A 204 7.43 26.69 1.03
CA LEU A 204 8.71 27.38 0.87
C LEU A 204 8.82 28.42 1.98
N VAL A 205 9.87 28.35 2.79
CA VAL A 205 10.13 29.29 3.89
C VAL A 205 11.47 29.97 3.64
N SER A 206 11.49 31.29 3.50
CA SER A 206 12.73 32.05 3.41
C SER A 206 13.53 31.89 4.70
N ARG A 207 14.83 31.65 4.56
CA ARG A 207 15.81 31.74 5.65
C ARG A 207 16.55 33.09 5.66
N LEU A 208 16.24 33.97 4.70
CA LEU A 208 16.69 35.35 4.69
C LEU A 208 15.66 36.22 5.41
N HIS A 209 16.13 36.99 6.39
CA HIS A 209 15.29 37.92 7.15
C HIS A 209 15.20 39.28 6.45
N GLY A 210 14.03 39.91 6.50
CA GLY A 210 13.82 41.27 5.96
C GLY A 210 13.77 41.35 4.42
N LEU A 211 13.89 40.23 3.71
CA LEU A 211 13.87 40.18 2.25
C LEU A 211 12.55 39.57 1.76
N VAL A 212 11.75 40.40 1.11
CA VAL A 212 10.45 40.02 0.54
C VAL A 212 10.57 38.81 -0.38
N PHE A 213 9.52 38.00 -0.39
CA PHE A 213 9.48 36.72 -1.09
C PHE A 213 8.64 36.85 -2.36
N SER A 214 9.26 36.53 -3.50
CA SER A 214 8.62 36.56 -4.81
C SER A 214 8.92 35.27 -5.57
N LEU A 215 7.84 34.62 -6.00
CA LEU A 215 7.86 33.37 -6.77
C LEU A 215 7.02 33.61 -8.03
N CYS A 216 7.57 33.30 -9.20
CA CYS A 216 6.87 33.49 -10.47
C CYS A 216 6.17 32.23 -10.97
N GLU A 217 6.65 31.04 -10.58
CA GLU A 217 5.90 29.80 -10.77
C GLU A 217 6.50 28.72 -9.86
N VAL A 218 5.66 27.82 -9.36
CA VAL A 218 6.03 26.67 -8.51
C VAL A 218 5.30 25.43 -9.01
N GLU A 219 6.07 24.45 -9.46
CA GLU A 219 5.56 23.15 -9.87
C GLU A 219 6.03 22.09 -8.86
N VAL A 220 5.09 21.42 -8.21
CA VAL A 220 5.39 20.29 -7.32
C VAL A 220 5.40 19.01 -8.14
N LEU A 221 6.52 18.29 -8.15
CA LEU A 221 6.71 17.05 -8.90
C LEU A 221 6.49 15.84 -8.00
N GLY A 222 5.81 14.82 -8.52
CA GLY A 222 5.62 13.59 -7.79
C GLY A 222 4.58 12.63 -8.39
N PHE A 223 4.02 11.81 -7.50
CA PHE A 223 3.07 10.74 -7.81
C PHE A 223 1.80 10.90 -6.98
N THR A 224 0.66 10.91 -7.65
CA THR A 224 -0.66 10.89 -6.99
C THR A 224 -1.02 9.45 -6.57
N PRO A 225 -1.50 9.23 -5.34
CA PRO A 225 -2.01 7.93 -4.91
C PRO A 225 -3.41 7.68 -5.47
N VAL A 226 -3.75 6.40 -5.56
CA VAL A 226 -5.04 5.92 -6.05
C VAL A 226 -6.10 6.17 -4.99
N TYR A 227 -6.96 7.16 -5.19
CA TYR A 227 -8.23 7.21 -4.47
C TYR A 227 -9.32 6.65 -5.39
N SER A 228 -9.92 5.55 -4.95
CA SER A 228 -10.88 4.68 -5.64
C SER A 228 -12.20 5.33 -6.12
N LEU A 229 -12.21 6.58 -6.55
CA LEU A 229 -13.45 7.26 -6.98
C LEU A 229 -13.44 7.79 -8.42
N ALA A 230 -12.33 7.67 -9.17
CA ALA A 230 -12.29 8.05 -10.57
C ALA A 230 -11.50 7.03 -11.40
N ILE A 231 -11.97 5.78 -11.47
CA ILE A 231 -11.51 4.84 -12.51
C ILE A 231 -12.37 5.06 -13.74
N SER A 232 -12.04 6.09 -14.51
CA SER A 232 -12.38 6.15 -15.92
C SER A 232 -11.06 6.23 -16.69
N PHE A 233 -10.75 5.15 -17.41
CA PHE A 233 -9.69 5.04 -18.40
C PHE A 233 -8.25 5.19 -17.88
N VAL A 234 -7.65 4.05 -17.52
CA VAL A 234 -6.41 3.44 -18.04
C VAL A 234 -5.88 2.50 -16.96
N VAL A 235 -6.43 1.29 -16.91
CA VAL A 235 -5.77 0.13 -16.28
C VAL A 235 -5.55 -0.87 -17.39
N LEU A 236 -4.52 -0.64 -18.20
CA LEU A 236 -3.94 -1.72 -18.98
C LEU A 236 -2.86 -2.34 -18.09
N ASN A 237 -3.15 -3.54 -17.59
CA ASN A 237 -2.22 -4.45 -16.91
C ASN A 237 -2.07 -4.31 -15.38
N ALA A 238 -3.14 -3.97 -14.64
CA ALA A 238 -3.18 -4.47 -13.26
C ALA A 238 -3.32 -6.00 -13.31
N PRO A 239 -2.49 -6.77 -12.58
CA PRO A 239 -2.65 -8.21 -12.55
C PRO A 239 -4.05 -8.53 -12.03
N THR A 240 -4.79 -9.31 -12.80
CA THR A 240 -6.11 -9.77 -12.40
C THR A 240 -5.92 -10.91 -11.42
N GLU A 241 -6.56 -10.78 -10.26
CA GLU A 241 -6.68 -11.90 -9.33
C GLU A 241 -7.31 -13.07 -10.08
N SER A 242 -6.69 -14.24 -9.98
CA SER A 242 -7.10 -15.42 -10.71
C SER A 242 -7.12 -16.64 -9.81
N VAL A 243 -7.75 -17.71 -10.29
CA VAL A 243 -7.57 -19.03 -9.70
C VAL A 243 -6.18 -19.52 -10.10
N LEU A 244 -5.31 -19.66 -9.12
CA LEU A 244 -3.93 -20.08 -9.31
C LEU A 244 -3.90 -21.55 -9.73
N THR A 245 -3.03 -21.87 -10.69
CA THR A 245 -2.85 -23.24 -11.16
C THR A 245 -2.21 -24.10 -10.05
N ILE A 246 -2.92 -25.14 -9.65
CA ILE A 246 -2.38 -26.21 -8.78
C ILE A 246 -1.74 -27.26 -9.70
N ARG A 247 -0.46 -27.57 -9.49
CA ARG A 247 0.28 -28.57 -10.29
C ARG A 247 0.24 -29.96 -9.68
N ASN A 248 0.18 -30.04 -8.37
CA ASN A 248 0.17 -31.31 -7.66
C ASN A 248 -0.64 -31.19 -6.38
N CYS A 249 -1.02 -32.33 -5.82
CA CYS A 249 -1.63 -32.39 -4.52
C CYS A 249 -1.11 -33.59 -3.73
N SER A 250 -1.34 -33.56 -2.43
CA SER A 250 -1.19 -34.72 -1.56
C SER A 250 -2.22 -34.66 -0.43
N GLN A 251 -2.47 -35.79 0.20
CA GLN A 251 -3.28 -35.87 1.41
C GLN A 251 -2.66 -36.91 2.33
N ILE A 252 -2.92 -36.78 3.63
CA ILE A 252 -2.23 -37.61 4.64
C ILE A 252 -2.44 -39.12 4.44
N SER A 253 -3.62 -39.49 3.97
CA SER A 253 -4.05 -40.87 3.75
C SER A 253 -5.17 -40.87 2.72
N THR A 254 -5.46 -42.03 2.12
CA THR A 254 -6.41 -42.12 1.01
C THR A 254 -7.32 -43.31 1.22
N LEU A 255 -8.61 -43.03 1.38
CA LEU A 255 -9.62 -44.07 1.44
C LEU A 255 -9.88 -44.59 0.02
N GLY A 256 -9.35 -45.78 -0.29
CA GLY A 256 -9.58 -46.45 -1.57
C GLY A 256 -9.19 -45.58 -2.77
N GLN A 257 -10.18 -45.18 -3.57
CA GLN A 257 -9.99 -44.42 -4.82
C GLN A 257 -10.20 -42.90 -4.68
N TYR A 258 -10.42 -42.38 -3.46
CA TYR A 258 -10.73 -40.95 -3.23
C TYR A 258 -9.47 -40.10 -3.01
N PHE A 259 -8.56 -40.14 -3.99
CA PHE A 259 -7.25 -39.47 -3.96
C PHE A 259 -7.36 -37.94 -4.06
N CYS A 260 -6.29 -37.22 -3.69
CA CYS A 260 -6.29 -35.76 -3.53
C CYS A 260 -6.70 -34.97 -4.79
N GLY A 261 -6.48 -35.55 -5.98
CA GLY A 261 -6.70 -34.90 -7.26
C GLY A 261 -8.17 -34.62 -7.55
N LEU A 262 -9.09 -35.32 -6.88
CA LEU A 262 -10.53 -35.08 -6.99
C LEU A 262 -10.95 -33.71 -6.44
N ALA A 263 -10.11 -33.03 -5.66
CA ALA A 263 -10.38 -31.67 -5.20
C ALA A 263 -9.84 -30.59 -6.15
N ILE A 264 -9.22 -30.97 -7.27
CA ILE A 264 -8.62 -30.03 -8.25
C ILE A 264 -8.92 -30.47 -9.68
N ASP A 265 -10.00 -31.23 -9.88
CA ASP A 265 -10.37 -31.81 -11.17
C ASP A 265 -11.31 -30.89 -11.98
N GLY A 266 -11.72 -29.76 -11.41
CA GLY A 266 -12.62 -28.80 -12.03
C GLY A 266 -14.10 -29.12 -11.85
N ASN A 267 -14.45 -30.26 -11.25
CA ASN A 267 -15.82 -30.72 -11.08
C ASN A 267 -16.33 -30.48 -9.65
N LYS A 268 -17.10 -29.41 -9.53
CA LYS A 268 -17.65 -28.90 -8.26
C LYS A 268 -18.83 -29.70 -7.70
N ASN A 269 -19.00 -30.97 -8.09
CA ASN A 269 -20.10 -31.80 -7.62
C ASN A 269 -19.90 -32.17 -6.15
N GLN A 270 -20.77 -31.65 -5.28
CA GLN A 270 -20.66 -31.82 -3.84
C GLN A 270 -21.31 -33.11 -3.30
N ASN A 271 -21.86 -33.95 -4.18
CA ASN A 271 -22.32 -35.28 -3.82
C ASN A 271 -21.16 -36.27 -3.93
N PHE A 272 -20.80 -36.91 -2.82
CA PHE A 272 -19.70 -37.87 -2.75
C PHE A 272 -19.80 -39.03 -3.75
N TYR A 273 -21.02 -39.53 -4.00
CA TYR A 273 -21.25 -40.59 -4.98
C TYR A 273 -21.14 -40.11 -6.43
N GLY A 274 -21.02 -38.80 -6.65
CA GLY A 274 -20.66 -38.20 -7.92
C GLY A 274 -19.20 -38.43 -8.33
N GLY A 275 -18.36 -38.97 -7.44
CA GLY A 275 -16.99 -39.38 -7.75
C GLY A 275 -15.96 -38.24 -7.81
N SER A 276 -16.31 -37.03 -7.36
CA SER A 276 -15.48 -35.82 -7.41
C SER A 276 -15.14 -35.26 -6.03
N CYS A 277 -15.07 -36.11 -5.01
CA CYS A 277 -14.67 -35.67 -3.68
C CYS A 277 -13.53 -36.54 -3.15
N THR A 278 -12.53 -35.91 -2.56
CA THR A 278 -11.45 -36.60 -1.85
C THR A 278 -11.98 -37.25 -0.57
N HIS A 279 -11.23 -38.21 -0.02
CA HIS A 279 -11.51 -38.75 1.29
C HIS A 279 -10.24 -39.33 1.91
N THR A 280 -9.90 -38.87 3.12
CA THR A 280 -8.83 -39.47 3.92
C THR A 280 -9.33 -40.68 4.71
N ASP A 281 -8.45 -41.50 5.28
CA ASP A 281 -8.84 -42.67 6.09
C ASP A 281 -9.38 -42.30 7.49
N GLY A 282 -9.30 -41.03 7.88
CA GLY A 282 -9.73 -40.55 9.19
C GLY A 282 -8.65 -40.69 10.27
N GLY A 283 -8.91 -40.10 11.43
CA GLY A 283 -7.97 -40.03 12.56
C GLY A 283 -7.59 -38.60 12.91
N ASP A 284 -6.53 -38.44 13.69
CA ASP A 284 -6.06 -37.14 14.12
C ASP A 284 -5.34 -36.39 12.98
N PHE A 285 -5.41 -35.06 13.01
CA PHE A 285 -4.66 -34.15 12.13
C PHE A 285 -4.79 -34.45 10.62
N GLN A 286 -5.97 -34.88 10.16
CA GLN A 286 -6.17 -35.16 8.74
C GLN A 286 -5.94 -33.91 7.90
N TRP A 287 -5.19 -34.05 6.80
CA TRP A 287 -4.84 -32.91 5.96
C TRP A 287 -4.88 -33.22 4.47
N TRP A 288 -5.10 -32.16 3.70
CA TRP A 288 -4.97 -32.11 2.24
C TRP A 288 -4.10 -30.90 1.86
N GLN A 289 -3.26 -31.06 0.86
CA GLN A 289 -2.33 -30.03 0.39
C GLN A 289 -2.38 -29.91 -1.13
N ALA A 290 -2.33 -28.66 -1.61
CA ALA A 290 -2.06 -28.31 -3.00
C ALA A 290 -0.69 -27.66 -3.14
N ASP A 291 0.03 -28.05 -4.18
CA ASP A 291 1.26 -27.41 -4.63
C ASP A 291 0.94 -26.59 -5.89
N LEU A 292 1.09 -25.27 -5.79
CA LEU A 292 0.90 -24.31 -6.86
C LEU A 292 2.00 -24.45 -7.93
N ALA A 293 1.68 -24.06 -9.16
CA ALA A 293 2.61 -24.12 -10.28
C ALA A 293 3.89 -23.29 -10.08
N GLN A 294 3.78 -22.22 -9.29
CA GLN A 294 4.85 -21.30 -8.96
C GLN A 294 4.52 -20.56 -7.66
N GLN A 295 5.52 -19.92 -7.07
CA GLN A 295 5.30 -19.05 -5.93
C GLN A 295 4.34 -17.91 -6.31
N SER A 296 3.39 -17.67 -5.42
CA SER A 296 2.25 -16.81 -5.69
C SER A 296 1.83 -16.08 -4.43
N ARG A 297 1.24 -14.89 -4.60
CA ARG A 297 0.55 -14.18 -3.53
C ARG A 297 -0.86 -14.73 -3.44
N ILE A 298 -1.12 -15.55 -2.43
CA ILE A 298 -2.43 -16.13 -2.14
C ILE A 298 -3.22 -15.11 -1.33
N THR A 299 -4.48 -14.92 -1.72
CA THR A 299 -5.41 -13.98 -1.09
C THR A 299 -6.54 -14.72 -0.38
N ALA A 300 -6.97 -15.85 -0.94
CA ALA A 300 -8.03 -16.66 -0.39
C ALA A 300 -7.99 -18.09 -0.92
N VAL A 301 -8.67 -18.99 -0.21
CA VAL A 301 -8.93 -20.37 -0.63
C VAL A 301 -10.42 -20.59 -0.66
N ARG A 302 -10.97 -20.96 -1.81
CA ARG A 302 -12.37 -21.30 -2.00
C ARG A 302 -12.54 -22.81 -1.96
N ILE A 303 -13.37 -23.28 -1.02
CA ILE A 303 -13.55 -24.70 -0.71
C ILE A 303 -14.99 -25.09 -1.01
N PHE A 304 -15.16 -26.16 -1.78
CA PHE A 304 -16.42 -26.82 -2.03
C PHE A 304 -16.49 -28.07 -1.15
N ASN A 305 -17.33 -28.01 -0.13
CA ASN A 305 -17.49 -29.06 0.86
C ASN A 305 -18.38 -30.20 0.33
N ARG A 306 -18.32 -31.38 0.93
CA ARG A 306 -19.29 -32.45 0.69
C ARG A 306 -20.67 -32.06 1.23
N GLN A 307 -21.76 -32.39 0.51
CA GLN A 307 -23.14 -31.98 0.83
C GLN A 307 -24.18 -33.10 0.84
N ASP A 308 -23.88 -34.32 0.37
CA ASP A 308 -24.81 -35.46 0.46
C ASP A 308 -24.95 -36.00 1.90
N CYS A 309 -23.91 -35.83 2.71
CA CYS A 309 -23.92 -35.99 4.16
C CYS A 309 -22.68 -35.31 4.73
N CYS A 310 -22.58 -35.27 6.05
CA CYS A 310 -21.27 -35.20 6.70
C CYS A 310 -20.51 -33.88 6.52
N ALA A 311 -21.20 -32.83 6.08
CA ALA A 311 -20.62 -31.51 5.85
C ALA A 311 -19.99 -30.92 7.12
N GLU A 312 -20.46 -31.33 8.30
CA GLU A 312 -19.97 -30.92 9.61
C GLU A 312 -18.54 -31.33 9.90
N ARG A 313 -18.00 -32.32 9.16
CA ARG A 313 -16.60 -32.75 9.30
C ARG A 313 -15.61 -31.63 9.01
N LEU A 314 -16.01 -30.64 8.22
CA LEU A 314 -15.18 -29.47 7.87
C LEU A 314 -15.54 -28.22 8.69
N ASN A 315 -16.21 -28.37 9.84
CA ASN A 315 -16.61 -27.22 10.67
C ASN A 315 -15.44 -26.56 11.41
N SER A 316 -14.34 -27.28 11.64
CA SER A 316 -13.12 -26.70 12.20
C SER A 316 -11.88 -27.15 11.45
N PHE A 317 -11.17 -26.20 10.83
CA PHE A 317 -9.94 -26.45 10.10
C PHE A 317 -9.00 -25.24 10.14
N THR A 318 -7.75 -25.47 9.77
CA THR A 318 -6.71 -24.45 9.62
C THR A 318 -6.19 -24.47 8.18
N LEU A 319 -5.94 -23.29 7.61
CA LEU A 319 -5.25 -23.14 6.33
C LEU A 319 -3.84 -22.63 6.58
N LEU A 320 -2.89 -23.20 5.84
CA LEU A 320 -1.49 -22.82 5.88
C LEU A 320 -1.00 -22.48 4.48
N VAL A 321 -0.12 -21.48 4.38
CA VAL A 321 0.69 -21.20 3.20
C VAL A 321 2.14 -21.48 3.56
N ASP A 322 2.78 -22.42 2.85
CA ASP A 322 4.15 -22.87 3.13
C ASP A 322 4.42 -23.15 4.62
N ASP A 323 3.51 -23.92 5.24
CA ASP A 323 3.55 -24.31 6.66
C ASP A 323 3.35 -23.16 7.66
N ILE A 324 3.00 -21.95 7.20
CA ILE A 324 2.59 -20.82 8.04
C ILE A 324 1.06 -20.73 8.06
N GLU A 325 0.47 -20.73 9.26
CA GLU A 325 -0.98 -20.56 9.42
C GLU A 325 -1.45 -19.18 8.91
N CYS A 326 -2.25 -19.17 7.85
CA CYS A 326 -2.83 -17.95 7.28
C CYS A 326 -4.28 -17.72 7.73
N ALA A 327 -4.99 -18.78 8.12
CA ALA A 327 -6.37 -18.69 8.54
C ALA A 327 -6.75 -19.87 9.45
N ARG A 328 -7.61 -19.56 10.42
CA ARG A 328 -8.19 -20.51 11.35
C ARG A 328 -9.70 -20.38 11.33
N VAL A 329 -10.39 -21.48 10.99
CA VAL A 329 -11.83 -21.46 10.71
C VAL A 329 -12.55 -22.36 11.70
N ASP A 330 -13.55 -21.78 12.35
CA ASP A 330 -14.53 -22.46 13.19
C ASP A 330 -15.92 -21.97 12.79
N VAL A 331 -16.80 -22.88 12.38
CA VAL A 331 -18.18 -22.55 12.00
C VAL A 331 -19.17 -23.36 12.84
N ALA A 332 -20.26 -22.70 13.27
CA ALA A 332 -21.31 -23.34 14.04
C ALA A 332 -22.24 -24.22 13.16
N GLN A 333 -22.35 -23.89 11.88
CA GLN A 333 -23.15 -24.61 10.90
C GLN A 333 -22.29 -24.96 9.70
N SER A 334 -22.51 -26.16 9.17
CA SER A 334 -21.82 -26.65 7.99
C SER A 334 -22.12 -25.78 6.76
N PHE A 335 -21.16 -25.68 5.86
CA PHE A 335 -21.27 -24.87 4.64
C PHE A 335 -21.19 -25.74 3.40
N SER A 336 -21.84 -25.30 2.32
CA SER A 336 -21.64 -25.83 0.96
C SER A 336 -20.35 -25.27 0.38
N ILE A 337 -20.25 -23.95 0.17
CA ILE A 337 -19.06 -23.31 -0.38
C ILE A 337 -18.59 -22.23 0.60
N LYS A 338 -17.28 -22.18 0.85
CA LYS A 338 -16.68 -21.12 1.67
C LYS A 338 -15.39 -20.62 1.05
N THR A 339 -15.34 -19.32 0.78
CA THR A 339 -14.10 -18.60 0.47
C THR A 339 -13.52 -18.07 1.77
N VAL A 340 -12.33 -18.53 2.12
CA VAL A 340 -11.62 -18.14 3.34
C VAL A 340 -10.47 -17.23 2.95
N SER A 341 -10.46 -16.00 3.47
CA SER A 341 -9.30 -15.12 3.35
C SER A 341 -8.10 -15.78 4.01
N CYS A 342 -7.03 -15.92 3.25
CA CYS A 342 -5.79 -16.59 3.64
C CYS A 342 -4.68 -15.85 2.91
N LEU A 343 -4.18 -14.79 3.54
CA LEU A 343 -3.13 -13.95 2.97
C LEU A 343 -1.79 -14.63 3.22
N GLY A 344 -1.06 -14.93 2.15
CA GLY A 344 0.27 -15.53 2.27
C GLY A 344 1.01 -15.52 0.95
N TYR A 345 2.33 -15.49 1.01
CA TYR A 345 3.19 -15.66 -0.17
C TYR A 345 3.84 -17.02 -0.11
N GLY A 346 3.56 -17.87 -1.09
CA GLY A 346 4.06 -19.22 -1.08
C GLY A 346 3.62 -20.04 -2.27
N SER A 347 4.02 -21.30 -2.29
CA SER A 347 3.65 -22.26 -3.34
C SER A 347 2.90 -23.47 -2.81
N ARG A 348 2.70 -23.62 -1.50
CA ARG A 348 1.92 -24.74 -0.92
C ARG A 348 0.77 -24.23 -0.07
N VAL A 349 -0.43 -24.72 -0.33
CA VAL A 349 -1.62 -24.46 0.50
C VAL A 349 -2.04 -25.76 1.18
N ARG A 350 -2.09 -25.79 2.51
CA ARG A 350 -2.54 -26.97 3.27
C ARG A 350 -3.78 -26.66 4.08
N LEU A 351 -4.77 -27.54 4.00
CA LEU A 351 -5.91 -27.59 4.91
C LEU A 351 -5.67 -28.69 5.95
N ILE A 352 -5.75 -28.35 7.23
CA ILE A 352 -5.64 -29.30 8.35
C ILE A 352 -6.96 -29.30 9.11
N ASN A 353 -7.60 -30.47 9.20
CA ASN A 353 -8.79 -30.70 10.01
C ASN A 353 -8.45 -30.64 11.50
N ARG A 354 -9.32 -30.01 12.30
CA ARG A 354 -9.15 -29.86 13.76
C ARG A 354 -10.19 -30.61 14.59
N LEU A 355 -11.03 -31.41 13.96
CA LEU A 355 -12.07 -32.21 14.61
C LEU A 355 -11.69 -33.69 14.76
N ASN A 356 -10.43 -34.07 14.48
CA ASN A 356 -9.94 -35.45 14.51
C ASN A 356 -10.85 -36.40 13.71
N THR A 357 -11.25 -35.94 12.52
CA THR A 357 -12.12 -36.66 11.61
C THR A 357 -11.57 -36.57 10.18
N TYR A 358 -12.30 -37.14 9.23
CA TYR A 358 -11.95 -37.19 7.82
C TYR A 358 -11.87 -35.80 7.16
N VAL A 359 -10.99 -35.67 6.16
CA VAL A 359 -11.06 -34.59 5.18
C VAL A 359 -11.73 -35.10 3.92
N SER A 360 -12.81 -34.46 3.50
CA SER A 360 -13.48 -34.70 2.22
C SER A 360 -13.74 -33.37 1.53
N LEU A 361 -12.99 -33.11 0.45
CA LEU A 361 -13.05 -31.87 -0.32
C LEU A 361 -13.51 -32.21 -1.72
N CYS A 362 -14.54 -31.52 -2.21
CA CYS A 362 -15.10 -31.77 -3.55
C CYS A 362 -14.55 -30.82 -4.62
N GLU A 363 -13.98 -29.68 -4.21
CA GLU A 363 -13.14 -28.84 -5.08
C GLU A 363 -12.44 -27.80 -4.19
N VAL A 364 -11.23 -27.40 -4.56
CA VAL A 364 -10.44 -26.36 -3.91
C VAL A 364 -9.85 -25.45 -4.99
N GLU A 365 -10.17 -24.17 -4.91
CA GLU A 365 -9.60 -23.14 -5.77
C GLU A 365 -8.80 -22.17 -4.91
N VAL A 366 -7.51 -21.99 -5.23
CA VAL A 366 -6.64 -21.02 -4.57
C VAL A 366 -6.67 -19.72 -5.37
N LEU A 367 -7.04 -18.62 -4.75
CA LEU A 367 -7.16 -17.31 -5.37
C LEU A 367 -5.91 -16.48 -5.07
N GLY A 368 -5.44 -15.73 -6.06
CA GLY A 368 -4.31 -14.84 -5.86
C GLY A 368 -3.66 -14.33 -7.15
N PHE A 369 -2.39 -13.97 -7.03
CA PHE A 369 -1.55 -13.44 -8.11
C PHE A 369 -0.28 -14.27 -8.25
N THR A 370 0.08 -14.62 -9.47
CA THR A 370 1.38 -15.27 -9.75
C THR A 370 2.52 -14.29 -9.50
N ALA A 371 3.68 -14.76 -9.01
CA ALA A 371 4.83 -13.87 -8.76
C ALA A 371 5.28 -13.07 -9.99
N SER A 372 5.10 -13.60 -11.20
CA SER A 372 5.40 -12.93 -12.48
C SER A 372 4.39 -11.85 -12.88
N ALA A 373 3.26 -11.76 -12.19
CA ALA A 373 2.23 -10.74 -12.39
C ALA A 373 2.36 -9.60 -11.37
N LEU A 374 3.30 -9.69 -10.42
CA LEU A 374 3.64 -8.59 -9.51
C LEU A 374 4.72 -7.72 -10.18
N PRO A 375 4.54 -6.38 -10.25
CA PRO A 375 5.52 -5.48 -10.86
C PRO A 375 6.84 -5.40 -10.10
#